data_AF-A0A2X3KKX2-F1
#
_entry.id   AF-A0A2X3KKX2-F1
#
_cell.length_a   1.000
_cell.length_b   1.000
_cell.length_c   1.000
_cell.angle_alpha   90.00
_cell.angle_beta   90.00
_cell.angle_gamma   90.00
#
_symmetry.space_group_name_H-M   'P 1'
#
loop_
_entity.id
_entity.type
_entity.pdbx_description
1 polymer ?
#
loop_
_entity_poly.entity_id
_entity_poly.type
_entity_poly.pdbx_seq_one_letter_code
_entity_poly.pdbx_strand_id
1 'polypeptide(L)'
;MMNRTRQLLGLLLLFVGLAGLAQETGWMDPSADMGQFTNGPRAYHRDGRYAVASHGQEHSYEGYGISLPGGSEVVGIEVLFTARKDGPTNSSLEVELSWDGGVSWTATGYGVGPMPASWKNYVAGGSSDTWGRTWAPNELGDGAFQVRIRATHNSRLDWVAVRVHYREEIAQTLIVTPPLVDLGALTLAHYDAGYKEISPAQRVTVSSPTAWSLVVAADAATWTYTGSEAPPGKPSSHLEWRVNASGPGTTDSQTSYTGLTTASHTVARGAAGSGLWLEVSLRVRVDYDTTVPGTYELRFTYTLTTP
;
A
#
# COMPACT_ATOMS: atom_id res chain seq x y z
N MET A 1 -37.84 31.18 -13.07
CA MET A 1 -37.23 30.11 -12.25
C MET A 1 -36.71 29.05 -13.20
N MET A 2 -35.40 28.96 -13.38
CA MET A 2 -34.79 27.91 -14.21
C MET A 2 -33.58 27.38 -13.45
N ASN A 3 -33.78 26.24 -12.81
CA ASN A 3 -32.74 25.45 -12.15
C ASN A 3 -31.62 25.17 -13.16
N ARG A 4 -30.40 25.60 -12.85
CA ARG A 4 -29.18 25.05 -13.47
C ARG A 4 -28.40 24.33 -12.39
N THR A 5 -28.79 23.08 -12.16
CA THR A 5 -27.99 22.05 -11.50
C THR A 5 -26.70 21.90 -12.30
N ARG A 6 -25.56 22.40 -11.79
CA ARG A 6 -24.25 22.04 -12.33
C ARG A 6 -23.80 20.73 -11.67
N GLN A 7 -24.19 19.61 -12.28
CA GLN A 7 -23.43 18.37 -12.12
C GLN A 7 -22.13 18.52 -12.91
N LEU A 8 -20.97 18.44 -12.25
CA LEU A 8 -19.71 18.17 -12.93
C LEU A 8 -19.32 16.71 -12.72
N LEU A 9 -19.51 16.01 -13.84
CA LEU A 9 -18.90 14.79 -14.34
C LEU A 9 -17.65 14.30 -13.59
N GLY A 10 -17.75 13.12 -12.97
CA GLY A 10 -16.61 12.32 -12.56
C GLY A 10 -15.88 11.79 -13.79
N LEU A 11 -14.57 12.00 -13.84
CA LEU A 11 -13.68 11.48 -14.87
C LEU A 11 -13.54 9.96 -14.71
N LEU A 12 -13.91 9.21 -15.75
CA LEU A 12 -13.60 7.79 -15.91
C LEU A 12 -12.14 7.67 -16.39
N LEU A 13 -11.27 7.08 -15.57
CA LEU A 13 -9.92 6.69 -15.98
C LEU A 13 -9.91 5.21 -16.39
N LEU A 14 -9.52 4.98 -17.64
CA LEU A 14 -9.29 3.67 -18.23
C LEU A 14 -7.98 3.10 -17.64
N PHE A 15 -8.06 1.97 -16.95
CA PHE A 15 -6.90 1.28 -16.38
C PHE A 15 -6.11 0.52 -17.45
N VAL A 16 -4.89 0.96 -17.75
CA VAL A 16 -3.86 0.09 -18.34
C VAL A 16 -2.48 0.49 -17.80
N GLY A 17 -1.86 -0.40 -17.02
CA GLY A 17 -0.47 -0.27 -16.57
C GLY A 17 -0.14 -1.09 -15.32
N LEU A 18 -0.01 -2.42 -15.47
CA LEU A 18 0.51 -3.33 -14.43
C LEU A 18 2.03 -3.24 -14.32
N ALA A 19 2.54 -3.11 -13.09
CA ALA A 19 3.44 -4.07 -12.42
C ALA A 19 4.18 -3.35 -11.27
N GLY A 20 3.72 -3.52 -10.02
CA GLY A 20 4.53 -3.20 -8.85
C GLY A 20 5.79 -4.08 -8.82
N LEU A 21 6.86 -3.60 -8.18
CA LEU A 21 8.01 -4.45 -7.86
C LEU A 21 7.56 -5.60 -6.94
N ALA A 22 8.08 -6.81 -7.15
CA ALA A 22 7.83 -7.92 -6.26
C ALA A 22 8.41 -7.60 -4.87
N GLN A 23 7.54 -7.63 -3.85
CA GLN A 23 7.86 -7.51 -2.43
C GLN A 23 7.79 -8.88 -1.75
N GLU A 24 8.41 -9.04 -0.58
CA GLU A 24 8.29 -10.24 0.24
C GLU A 24 7.91 -9.93 1.69
N THR A 25 7.25 -10.88 2.36
CA THR A 25 6.85 -10.77 3.78
C THR A 25 8.00 -11.00 4.76
N GLY A 26 9.16 -11.47 4.29
CA GLY A 26 10.13 -12.15 5.13
C GLY A 26 9.64 -13.54 5.57
N TRP A 27 10.41 -14.22 6.42
CA TRP A 27 10.04 -15.51 6.99
C TRP A 27 9.06 -15.34 8.15
N MET A 28 7.88 -15.93 8.01
CA MET A 28 6.78 -15.89 8.96
C MET A 28 6.71 -17.23 9.71
N ASP A 29 6.63 -17.16 11.04
CA ASP A 29 6.55 -18.33 11.91
C ASP A 29 5.08 -18.76 12.12
N PRO A 30 4.79 -20.06 12.22
CA PRO A 30 3.48 -20.56 12.58
C PRO A 30 3.24 -20.38 14.07
N SER A 31 1.97 -20.36 14.46
CA SER A 31 1.55 -20.23 15.86
C SER A 31 0.54 -21.30 16.29
N ALA A 32 0.11 -22.14 15.35
CA ALA A 32 -0.76 -23.29 15.59
C ALA A 32 -0.33 -24.48 14.72
N ASP A 33 -0.68 -25.69 15.16
CA ASP A 33 -0.44 -26.92 14.42
C ASP A 33 -1.49 -27.99 14.73
N MET A 34 -1.55 -28.99 13.86
CA MET A 34 -2.32 -30.19 14.06
C MET A 34 -1.71 -31.38 13.32
N GLY A 35 -1.90 -32.58 13.85
CA GLY A 35 -1.53 -33.82 13.17
C GLY A 35 -0.71 -34.74 14.06
N GLN A 36 0.20 -35.50 13.45
CA GLN A 36 0.75 -36.70 14.06
C GLN A 36 2.18 -36.55 14.62
N PHE A 37 2.89 -35.48 14.27
CA PHE A 37 4.24 -35.25 14.79
C PHE A 37 4.21 -35.05 16.30
N THR A 38 5.14 -35.71 16.98
CA THR A 38 5.27 -35.56 18.44
C THR A 38 6.00 -34.26 18.73
N ASN A 39 5.47 -33.46 19.66
CA ASN A 39 5.94 -32.11 19.97
C ASN A 39 5.91 -31.15 18.76
N GLY A 40 4.85 -31.20 17.93
CA GLY A 40 4.60 -30.29 16.80
C GLY A 40 4.99 -28.83 17.04
N PRO A 41 4.59 -28.20 18.17
CA PRO A 41 4.91 -26.80 18.49
C PRO A 41 6.41 -26.48 18.58
N ARG A 42 7.27 -27.48 18.74
CA ARG A 42 8.74 -27.28 18.74
C ARG A 42 9.32 -27.00 17.34
N ALA A 43 8.47 -26.93 16.32
CA ALA A 43 8.85 -26.54 14.97
C ALA A 43 8.43 -25.10 14.60
N TYR A 44 7.94 -24.31 15.56
CA TYR A 44 7.50 -22.92 15.28
C TYR A 44 8.64 -21.95 15.07
N HIS A 45 9.76 -22.16 15.77
CA HIS A 45 10.89 -21.24 15.75
C HIS A 45 12.18 -22.03 15.69
N ARG A 46 13.23 -21.41 15.13
CA ARG A 46 14.58 -21.95 15.16
C ARG A 46 15.25 -21.78 16.53
N ASP A 47 14.81 -22.56 17.50
CA ASP A 47 15.28 -22.52 18.89
C ASP A 47 16.12 -23.76 19.28
N GLY A 48 16.32 -24.70 18.36
CA GLY A 48 17.09 -25.92 18.56
C GLY A 48 16.29 -27.04 19.25
N ARG A 49 14.99 -26.83 19.50
CA ARG A 49 14.06 -27.89 19.84
C ARG A 49 13.57 -28.54 18.55
N TYR A 50 12.81 -29.63 18.66
CA TYR A 50 12.32 -30.30 17.46
C TYR A 50 11.05 -31.09 17.69
N ALA A 51 10.21 -31.09 16.66
CA ALA A 51 9.17 -32.07 16.44
C ALA A 51 9.80 -33.37 15.90
N VAL A 52 9.15 -34.50 16.21
CA VAL A 52 9.56 -35.83 15.75
C VAL A 52 8.49 -36.38 14.83
N ALA A 53 8.88 -36.71 13.62
CA ALA A 53 8.05 -37.34 12.62
C ALA A 53 8.48 -38.80 12.45
N SER A 54 7.54 -39.73 12.56
CA SER A 54 7.73 -41.14 12.22
C SER A 54 7.39 -41.39 10.75
N HIS A 55 7.81 -42.54 10.23
CA HIS A 55 7.51 -42.95 8.86
C HIS A 55 6.02 -42.80 8.49
N GLY A 56 5.75 -42.07 7.40
CA GLY A 56 4.42 -41.87 6.84
C GLY A 56 3.54 -40.89 7.61
N GLN A 57 4.03 -40.27 8.68
CA GLN A 57 3.24 -39.31 9.44
C GLN A 57 3.08 -37.98 8.70
N GLU A 58 1.94 -37.35 8.94
CA GLU A 58 1.60 -36.02 8.45
C GLU A 58 1.35 -35.05 9.60
N HIS A 59 1.68 -33.79 9.36
CA HIS A 59 1.44 -32.71 10.30
C HIS A 59 1.32 -31.38 9.57
N SER A 60 0.39 -30.54 10.01
CA SER A 60 0.09 -29.24 9.42
C SER A 60 0.41 -28.11 10.39
N TYR A 61 0.94 -27.02 9.85
CA TYR A 61 1.27 -25.79 10.57
C TYR A 61 0.46 -24.63 10.00
N GLU A 62 -0.02 -23.74 10.87
CA GLU A 62 -0.86 -22.61 10.50
C GLU A 62 -0.64 -21.40 11.44
N GLY A 63 -1.42 -20.33 11.24
CA GLY A 63 -1.35 -19.15 12.09
C GLY A 63 -0.10 -18.31 11.83
N TYR A 64 0.27 -18.17 10.56
CA TYR A 64 1.48 -17.45 10.13
C TYR A 64 1.34 -15.92 10.23
N GLY A 65 0.14 -15.39 10.50
CA GLY A 65 -0.09 -13.95 10.60
C GLY A 65 0.16 -13.21 9.28
N ILE A 66 0.03 -13.89 8.14
CA ILE A 66 0.28 -13.30 6.81
C ILE A 66 -0.85 -12.33 6.50
N SER A 67 -0.48 -11.06 6.26
CA SER A 67 -1.40 -10.01 5.84
C SER A 67 -0.75 -9.23 4.70
N LEU A 68 -1.40 -9.24 3.54
CA LEU A 68 -0.97 -8.49 2.37
C LEU A 68 -1.89 -7.29 2.13
N PRO A 69 -1.39 -6.20 1.52
CA PRO A 69 -2.24 -5.10 1.07
C PRO A 69 -3.38 -5.60 0.16
N GLY A 70 -4.56 -5.00 0.31
CA GLY A 70 -5.72 -5.36 -0.52
C GLY A 70 -5.43 -5.17 -2.02
N GLY A 71 -5.84 -6.14 -2.84
CA GLY A 71 -5.56 -6.15 -4.27
C GLY A 71 -4.20 -6.74 -4.65
N SER A 72 -3.35 -7.14 -3.69
CA SER A 72 -2.05 -7.73 -4.04
C SER A 72 -2.18 -9.01 -4.87
N GLU A 73 -1.36 -9.12 -5.91
CA GLU A 73 -1.11 -10.35 -6.66
C GLU A 73 -0.07 -11.18 -5.91
N VAL A 74 -0.38 -12.43 -5.55
CA VAL A 74 0.61 -13.37 -5.01
C VAL A 74 1.38 -13.99 -6.17
N VAL A 75 2.71 -13.83 -6.17
CA VAL A 75 3.57 -14.22 -7.29
C VAL A 75 4.47 -15.40 -6.97
N GLY A 76 4.67 -15.70 -5.69
CA GLY A 76 5.42 -16.87 -5.25
C GLY A 76 5.24 -17.14 -3.76
N ILE A 77 5.32 -18.41 -3.37
CA ILE A 77 5.29 -18.83 -1.97
C ILE A 77 6.47 -19.77 -1.74
N GLU A 78 7.22 -19.53 -0.69
CA GLU A 78 8.30 -20.39 -0.23
C GLU A 78 8.01 -20.92 1.16
N VAL A 79 8.33 -22.19 1.38
CA VAL A 79 8.31 -22.83 2.69
C VAL A 79 9.74 -23.21 3.05
N LEU A 80 10.27 -22.56 4.08
CA LEU A 80 11.55 -22.92 4.70
C LEU A 80 11.31 -23.95 5.78
N PHE A 81 12.17 -24.97 5.87
CA PHE A 81 12.24 -25.81 7.05
C PHE A 81 13.64 -26.24 7.41
N THR A 82 13.88 -26.41 8.71
CA THR A 82 15.14 -26.92 9.26
C THR A 82 14.94 -28.35 9.73
N ALA A 83 15.55 -29.30 9.04
CA ALA A 83 15.28 -30.72 9.26
C ALA A 83 16.51 -31.61 9.10
N ARG A 84 16.39 -32.84 9.60
CA ARG A 84 17.35 -33.93 9.44
C ARG A 84 16.67 -35.29 9.52
N LYS A 85 17.31 -36.34 9.00
CA LYS A 85 16.85 -37.72 9.23
C LYS A 85 17.11 -38.16 10.67
N ASP A 86 16.29 -39.09 11.16
CA ASP A 86 16.42 -39.72 12.48
C ASP A 86 16.53 -41.25 12.36
N GLY A 87 17.78 -41.72 12.25
CA GLY A 87 18.09 -43.14 12.11
C GLY A 87 18.91 -43.46 10.86
N PRO A 88 19.10 -44.75 10.54
CA PRO A 88 19.94 -45.19 9.42
C PRO A 88 19.27 -44.94 8.07
N THR A 89 17.96 -45.15 7.96
CA THR A 89 17.19 -45.01 6.71
C THR A 89 17.13 -43.56 6.22
N ASN A 90 17.21 -43.38 4.91
CA ASN A 90 17.04 -42.05 4.30
C ASN A 90 15.61 -41.56 4.50
N SER A 91 15.48 -40.24 4.69
CA SER A 91 14.19 -39.58 4.83
C SER A 91 14.15 -38.30 4.02
N SER A 92 12.97 -37.95 3.55
CA SER A 92 12.60 -36.71 2.88
C SER A 92 11.32 -36.17 3.51
N LEU A 93 11.07 -34.87 3.32
CA LEU A 93 9.80 -34.25 3.67
C LEU A 93 9.07 -33.85 2.40
N GLU A 94 7.78 -34.18 2.31
CA GLU A 94 6.89 -33.71 1.25
C GLU A 94 6.07 -32.55 1.79
N VAL A 95 5.96 -31.47 1.02
CA VAL A 95 5.26 -30.26 1.43
C VAL A 95 4.09 -29.97 0.51
N GLU A 96 2.96 -29.59 1.10
CA GLU A 96 1.74 -29.16 0.39
C GLU A 96 1.14 -27.95 1.12
N LEU A 97 0.45 -27.08 0.38
CA LEU A 97 -0.21 -25.89 0.92
C LEU A 97 -1.73 -26.03 0.83
N SER A 98 -2.44 -25.51 1.83
CA SER A 98 -3.89 -25.34 1.81
C SER A 98 -4.25 -23.87 1.82
N TRP A 99 -5.41 -23.54 1.25
CA TRP A 99 -6.00 -22.21 1.16
C TRP A 99 -7.39 -22.13 1.83
N ASP A 100 -7.87 -23.24 2.39
CA ASP A 100 -9.25 -23.42 2.85
C ASP A 100 -9.33 -24.21 4.17
N GLY A 101 -8.33 -24.04 5.04
CA GLY A 101 -8.31 -24.63 6.38
C GLY A 101 -8.03 -26.13 6.38
N GLY A 102 -7.28 -26.61 5.37
CA GLY A 102 -6.86 -27.99 5.26
C GLY A 102 -7.87 -28.92 4.55
N VAL A 103 -8.92 -28.37 3.94
CA VAL A 103 -9.90 -29.16 3.17
C VAL A 103 -9.29 -29.59 1.83
N SER A 104 -8.61 -28.68 1.16
CA SER A 104 -7.95 -28.88 -0.12
C SER A 104 -6.47 -28.57 -0.01
N TRP A 105 -5.68 -29.25 -0.84
CA TRP A 105 -4.22 -29.16 -0.81
C TRP A 105 -3.67 -29.02 -2.22
N THR A 106 -2.57 -28.29 -2.37
CA THR A 106 -1.83 -28.21 -3.63
C THR A 106 -1.27 -29.58 -3.97
N ALA A 107 -1.45 -30.04 -5.20
CA ALA A 107 -0.98 -31.35 -5.65
C ALA A 107 0.54 -31.41 -5.96
N THR A 108 1.29 -30.37 -5.61
CA THR A 108 2.71 -30.24 -5.98
C THR A 108 3.64 -31.08 -5.12
N GLY A 109 3.24 -31.44 -3.90
CA GLY A 109 3.91 -32.42 -3.03
C GLY A 109 5.43 -32.30 -3.03
N TYR A 110 5.96 -31.09 -2.79
CA TYR A 110 7.38 -30.82 -2.94
C TYR A 110 8.21 -31.73 -2.04
N GLY A 111 8.75 -32.79 -2.62
CA GLY A 111 9.62 -33.74 -1.96
C GLY A 111 11.01 -33.15 -1.82
N VAL A 112 11.45 -32.94 -0.58
CA VAL A 112 12.75 -32.36 -0.28
C VAL A 112 13.58 -33.34 0.54
N GLY A 113 14.69 -33.74 -0.07
CA GLY A 113 15.63 -34.71 0.48
C GLY A 113 16.44 -35.40 -0.61
N PRO A 114 17.17 -36.47 -0.26
CA PRO A 114 17.27 -37.04 1.08
C PRO A 114 17.96 -36.10 2.07
N MET A 115 17.54 -36.16 3.34
CA MET A 115 18.11 -35.36 4.43
C MET A 115 19.34 -36.02 5.06
N PRO A 116 20.39 -35.27 5.45
CA PRO A 116 21.53 -35.81 6.17
C PRO A 116 21.21 -36.04 7.65
N ALA A 117 22.18 -36.60 8.37
CA ALA A 117 22.11 -36.72 9.83
C ALA A 117 22.48 -35.41 10.57
N SER A 118 22.95 -34.39 9.86
CA SER A 118 23.12 -33.03 10.39
C SER A 118 21.89 -32.18 10.10
N TRP A 119 21.65 -31.16 10.93
CA TRP A 119 20.61 -30.17 10.66
C TRP A 119 20.93 -29.37 9.40
N LYS A 120 19.93 -29.20 8.52
CA LYS A 120 20.05 -28.39 7.31
C LYS A 120 18.75 -27.63 7.04
N ASN A 121 18.90 -26.45 6.45
CA ASN A 121 17.78 -25.67 5.94
C ASN A 121 17.42 -26.10 4.52
N TYR A 122 16.13 -26.14 4.26
CA TYR A 122 15.53 -26.53 3.00
C TYR A 122 14.45 -25.52 2.63
N VAL A 123 14.33 -25.21 1.35
CA VAL A 123 13.27 -24.35 0.82
C VAL A 123 12.51 -25.13 -0.24
N ALA A 124 11.20 -25.24 -0.06
CA ALA A 124 10.26 -25.68 -1.09
C ALA A 124 9.59 -24.44 -1.71
N GLY A 125 9.27 -24.51 -3.00
CA GLY A 125 8.75 -23.38 -3.76
C GLY A 125 9.84 -22.44 -4.28
N GLY A 126 9.47 -21.18 -4.50
CA GLY A 126 10.35 -20.14 -5.00
C GLY A 126 9.65 -18.80 -5.18
N SER A 127 10.42 -17.75 -5.47
CA SER A 127 9.89 -16.37 -5.60
C SER A 127 8.91 -16.14 -6.75
N SER A 128 8.79 -17.11 -7.66
CA SER A 128 7.86 -17.12 -8.80
C SER A 128 6.97 -18.36 -8.83
N ASP A 129 6.99 -19.16 -7.76
CA ASP A 129 6.25 -20.42 -7.69
C ASP A 129 4.98 -20.26 -6.86
N THR A 130 3.84 -20.34 -7.54
CA THR A 130 2.52 -20.23 -6.93
C THR A 130 1.91 -21.58 -6.57
N TRP A 131 2.70 -22.65 -6.57
CA TRP A 131 2.28 -24.01 -6.20
C TRP A 131 1.12 -24.53 -7.07
N GLY A 132 1.16 -24.17 -8.36
CA GLY A 132 0.22 -24.63 -9.38
C GLY A 132 -1.16 -23.99 -9.31
N ARG A 133 -1.34 -22.90 -8.55
CA ARG A 133 -2.61 -22.16 -8.46
C ARG A 133 -2.41 -20.65 -8.34
N THR A 134 -3.50 -19.91 -8.52
CA THR A 134 -3.59 -18.50 -8.14
C THR A 134 -4.02 -18.41 -6.67
N TRP A 135 -3.41 -17.50 -5.91
CA TRP A 135 -3.71 -17.28 -4.51
C TRP A 135 -4.31 -15.89 -4.32
N ALA A 136 -5.46 -15.81 -3.64
CA ALA A 136 -6.02 -14.55 -3.21
C ALA A 136 -5.42 -14.15 -1.84
N PRO A 137 -5.18 -12.85 -1.57
CA PRO A 137 -4.61 -12.40 -0.29
C PRO A 137 -5.35 -12.90 0.95
N ASN A 138 -6.68 -13.04 0.89
CA ASN A 138 -7.50 -13.53 1.99
C ASN A 138 -7.35 -15.04 2.24
N GLU A 139 -6.90 -15.82 1.26
CA GLU A 139 -6.60 -17.25 1.41
C GLU A 139 -5.32 -17.49 2.22
N LEU A 140 -4.46 -16.47 2.36
CA LEU A 140 -3.22 -16.52 3.13
C LEU A 140 -3.41 -16.25 4.63
N GLY A 141 -4.62 -15.83 5.03
CA GLY A 141 -4.94 -15.49 6.41
C GLY A 141 -5.01 -16.69 7.35
N ASP A 142 -4.93 -16.41 8.65
CA ASP A 142 -5.01 -17.42 9.70
C ASP A 142 -6.33 -18.22 9.62
N GLY A 143 -6.23 -19.55 9.77
CA GLY A 143 -7.34 -20.49 9.66
C GLY A 143 -7.70 -20.91 8.23
N ALA A 144 -7.21 -20.21 7.21
CA ALA A 144 -7.33 -20.62 5.81
C ALA A 144 -6.02 -21.25 5.31
N PHE A 145 -4.90 -20.52 5.48
CA PHE A 145 -3.60 -20.98 4.99
C PHE A 145 -2.94 -21.98 5.94
N GLN A 146 -2.54 -23.12 5.39
CA GLN A 146 -1.83 -24.15 6.14
C GLN A 146 -0.71 -24.78 5.31
N VAL A 147 0.35 -25.20 5.99
CA VAL A 147 1.46 -25.97 5.41
C VAL A 147 1.41 -27.37 5.96
N ARG A 148 1.17 -28.39 5.11
CA ARG A 148 1.27 -29.80 5.48
C ARG A 148 2.63 -30.35 5.13
N ILE A 149 3.19 -31.08 6.07
CA ILE A 149 4.44 -31.81 5.93
C ILE A 149 4.16 -33.29 6.13
N ARG A 150 4.53 -34.12 5.15
CA ARG A 150 4.57 -35.58 5.26
C ARG A 150 6.01 -36.06 5.33
N ALA A 151 6.32 -36.91 6.30
CA ALA A 151 7.63 -37.52 6.42
C ALA A 151 7.69 -38.87 5.70
N THR A 152 8.61 -39.03 4.74
CA THR A 152 8.78 -40.32 4.05
C THR A 152 9.46 -41.37 4.93
N HIS A 153 10.14 -40.95 6.00
CA HIS A 153 10.72 -41.79 7.05
C HIS A 153 10.97 -40.96 8.32
N ASN A 154 11.53 -41.61 9.36
CA ASN A 154 11.81 -40.96 10.63
C ASN A 154 12.68 -39.70 10.47
N SER A 155 12.19 -38.57 10.98
CA SER A 155 12.78 -37.24 10.77
C SER A 155 12.62 -36.36 12.01
N ARG A 156 13.48 -35.36 12.12
CA ARG A 156 13.35 -34.27 13.10
C ARG A 156 13.22 -32.94 12.37
N LEU A 157 12.37 -32.08 12.91
CA LEU A 157 11.99 -30.81 12.33
C LEU A 157 12.04 -29.74 13.42
N ASP A 158 12.88 -28.72 13.24
CA ASP A 158 13.14 -27.63 14.19
C ASP A 158 12.39 -26.35 13.82
N TRP A 159 12.15 -26.11 12.53
CA TRP A 159 11.49 -24.88 12.11
C TRP A 159 10.73 -25.08 10.80
N VAL A 160 9.55 -24.49 10.65
CA VAL A 160 8.77 -24.38 9.42
C VAL A 160 8.32 -22.94 9.27
N ALA A 161 8.85 -22.19 8.30
CA ALA A 161 8.46 -20.80 8.07
C ALA A 161 7.99 -20.58 6.64
N VAL A 162 7.15 -19.57 6.44
CA VAL A 162 6.58 -19.23 5.15
C VAL A 162 7.03 -17.84 4.74
N ARG A 163 7.30 -17.67 3.44
CA ARG A 163 7.55 -16.38 2.85
C ARG A 163 6.72 -16.22 1.60
N VAL A 164 5.98 -15.12 1.52
CA VAL A 164 5.13 -14.82 0.38
C VAL A 164 5.74 -13.68 -0.42
N HIS A 165 5.90 -13.91 -1.71
CA HIS A 165 6.25 -12.90 -2.70
C HIS A 165 4.97 -12.37 -3.32
N TYR A 166 4.80 -11.06 -3.34
CA TYR A 166 3.60 -10.42 -3.85
C TYR A 166 3.93 -9.15 -4.64
N ARG A 167 3.04 -8.77 -5.54
CA ARG A 167 3.03 -7.47 -6.21
C ARG A 167 1.79 -6.73 -5.74
N GLU A 168 1.95 -5.53 -5.20
CA GLU A 168 0.80 -4.69 -4.91
C GLU A 168 0.14 -4.26 -6.23
N GLU A 169 -1.15 -4.50 -6.36
CA GLU A 169 -1.96 -3.84 -7.39
C GLU A 169 -2.29 -2.42 -6.93
N ILE A 170 -1.43 -1.47 -7.30
CA ILE A 170 -1.64 -0.07 -6.96
C ILE A 170 -2.44 0.59 -8.07
N ALA A 171 -3.73 0.80 -7.82
CA ALA A 171 -4.55 1.66 -8.67
C ALA A 171 -4.05 3.11 -8.61
N GLN A 172 -3.91 3.75 -9.77
CA GLN A 172 -3.64 5.19 -9.82
C GLN A 172 -4.85 5.96 -9.28
N THR A 173 -4.70 6.65 -8.15
CA THR A 173 -5.77 7.43 -7.52
C THR A 173 -5.26 8.74 -6.96
N LEU A 174 -6.11 9.76 -7.02
CA LEU A 174 -5.89 11.08 -6.44
C LEU A 174 -7.15 11.47 -5.66
N ILE A 175 -7.00 11.73 -4.37
CA ILE A 175 -8.08 12.15 -3.47
C ILE A 175 -7.66 13.45 -2.79
N VAL A 176 -8.58 14.43 -2.73
CA VAL A 176 -8.32 15.73 -2.08
C VAL A 176 -9.39 15.98 -1.03
N THR A 177 -8.96 16.21 0.21
CA THR A 177 -9.85 16.37 1.37
C THR A 177 -9.45 17.58 2.22
N PRO A 178 -10.35 18.56 2.44
CA PRO A 178 -11.64 18.72 1.80
C PRO A 178 -11.50 19.18 0.32
N PRO A 179 -12.48 18.87 -0.55
CA PRO A 179 -12.50 19.37 -1.93
C PRO A 179 -12.86 20.86 -2.04
N LEU A 180 -13.53 21.41 -1.02
CA LEU A 180 -13.84 22.84 -0.89
C LEU A 180 -13.12 23.40 0.33
N VAL A 181 -12.39 24.49 0.16
CA VAL A 181 -11.76 25.24 1.25
C VAL A 181 -12.54 26.54 1.46
N ASP A 182 -13.22 26.65 2.60
CA ASP A 182 -13.82 27.91 3.02
C ASP A 182 -12.76 28.78 3.69
N LEU A 183 -12.47 29.93 3.08
CA LEU A 183 -11.53 30.90 3.61
C LEU A 183 -12.11 31.69 4.77
N GLY A 184 -13.43 31.70 4.98
CA GLY A 184 -14.13 32.49 5.98
C GLY A 184 -13.98 34.01 5.78
N ALA A 185 -14.51 34.79 6.72
CA ALA A 185 -14.45 36.25 6.65
C ALA A 185 -13.04 36.80 6.84
N LEU A 186 -12.72 37.88 6.11
CA LEU A 186 -11.49 38.67 6.32
C LEU A 186 -11.70 39.66 7.48
N THR A 187 -10.62 40.02 8.14
CA THR A 187 -10.60 40.96 9.29
C THR A 187 -9.49 41.98 9.06
N LEU A 188 -9.51 43.10 9.80
CA LEU A 188 -8.49 44.14 9.66
C LEU A 188 -7.06 43.60 9.86
N ALA A 189 -6.87 42.68 10.80
CA ALA A 189 -5.57 42.03 11.03
C ALA A 189 -5.04 41.28 9.80
N HIS A 190 -5.91 40.74 8.94
CA HIS A 190 -5.48 40.11 7.69
C HIS A 190 -5.01 41.13 6.66
N TYR A 191 -5.61 42.33 6.63
CA TYR A 191 -5.13 43.43 5.78
C TYR A 191 -3.79 43.95 6.30
N ASP A 192 -3.63 44.10 7.62
CA ASP A 192 -2.35 44.51 8.23
C ASP A 192 -1.23 43.50 7.96
N ALA A 193 -1.56 42.20 7.99
CA ALA A 193 -0.62 41.13 7.63
C ALA A 193 -0.38 41.00 6.12
N GLY A 194 -1.28 41.52 5.29
CA GLY A 194 -1.28 41.36 3.84
C GLY A 194 -1.74 39.98 3.34
N TYR A 195 -2.20 39.09 4.24
CA TYR A 195 -2.69 37.78 3.87
C TYR A 195 -3.59 37.13 4.94
N LYS A 196 -4.30 36.08 4.52
CA LYS A 196 -4.96 35.10 5.37
C LYS A 196 -4.48 33.69 5.03
N GLU A 197 -4.05 32.92 6.02
CA GLU A 197 -3.55 31.55 5.86
C GLU A 197 -4.46 30.52 6.52
N ILE A 198 -4.59 29.37 5.86
CA ILE A 198 -5.17 28.14 6.41
C ILE A 198 -4.11 27.04 6.29
N SER A 199 -3.73 26.45 7.43
CA SER A 199 -2.65 25.47 7.49
C SER A 199 -2.95 24.36 8.52
N PRO A 200 -3.03 23.10 8.10
CA PRO A 200 -3.21 22.65 6.71
C PRO A 200 -4.60 23.04 6.19
N ALA A 201 -4.70 23.34 4.89
CA ALA A 201 -5.98 23.62 4.23
C ALA A 201 -6.57 22.36 3.58
N GLN A 202 -5.72 21.50 3.00
CA GLN A 202 -6.13 20.27 2.34
C GLN A 202 -5.12 19.15 2.61
N ARG A 203 -5.61 17.92 2.62
CA ARG A 203 -4.83 16.70 2.46
C ARG A 203 -5.04 16.14 1.07
N VAL A 204 -3.95 15.92 0.35
CA VAL A 204 -3.95 15.23 -0.94
C VAL A 204 -3.41 13.82 -0.72
N THR A 205 -4.17 12.80 -1.08
CA THR A 205 -3.76 11.40 -1.04
C THR A 205 -3.55 10.88 -2.45
N VAL A 206 -2.40 10.25 -2.68
CA VAL A 206 -1.95 9.72 -3.96
C VAL A 206 -1.67 8.23 -3.81
N SER A 207 -2.21 7.42 -4.73
CA SER A 207 -1.71 6.08 -4.99
C SER A 207 -1.25 6.01 -6.43
N SER A 208 -0.08 5.46 -6.70
CA SER A 208 0.47 5.34 -8.05
C SER A 208 1.33 4.08 -8.18
N PRO A 209 1.15 3.25 -9.23
CA PRO A 209 1.95 2.05 -9.46
C PRO A 209 3.38 2.36 -9.92
N THR A 210 3.63 3.58 -10.39
CA THR A 210 4.94 4.07 -10.83
C THR A 210 5.29 5.36 -10.08
N ALA A 211 6.50 5.87 -10.34
CA ALA A 211 6.83 7.24 -9.95
C ALA A 211 5.76 8.23 -10.47
N TRP A 212 5.54 9.31 -9.73
CA TRP A 212 4.46 10.24 -10.00
C TRP A 212 4.90 11.69 -9.84
N SER A 213 4.17 12.58 -10.52
CA SER A 213 4.26 14.03 -10.34
C SER A 213 2.85 14.59 -10.17
N LEU A 214 2.63 15.33 -9.08
CA LEU A 214 1.40 16.06 -8.83
C LEU A 214 1.61 17.50 -9.26
N VAL A 215 0.71 18.02 -10.09
CA VAL A 215 0.72 19.42 -10.51
C VAL A 215 -0.57 20.13 -10.12
N VAL A 216 -0.53 21.46 -10.00
CA VAL A 216 -1.69 22.30 -9.71
C VAL A 216 -1.75 23.49 -10.68
N ALA A 217 -2.94 23.85 -11.13
CA ALA A 217 -3.20 25.05 -11.93
C ALA A 217 -4.53 25.68 -11.53
N ALA A 218 -4.61 27.02 -11.59
CA ALA A 218 -5.89 27.72 -11.50
C ALA A 218 -6.69 27.56 -12.79
N ASP A 219 -8.00 27.39 -12.67
CA ASP A 219 -8.89 27.24 -13.82
C ASP A 219 -9.12 28.58 -14.54
N ALA A 220 -8.85 29.70 -13.86
CA ALA A 220 -8.97 31.05 -14.40
C ALA A 220 -7.84 31.95 -13.87
N ALA A 221 -7.48 32.97 -14.65
CA ALA A 221 -6.44 33.93 -14.28
C ALA A 221 -6.87 34.93 -13.19
N THR A 222 -8.17 35.04 -12.93
CA THR A 222 -8.75 35.95 -11.93
C THR A 222 -9.87 35.25 -11.16
N TRP A 223 -10.07 35.67 -9.91
CA TRP A 223 -11.17 35.21 -9.08
C TRP A 223 -12.51 35.70 -9.64
N THR A 224 -13.56 34.90 -9.50
CA THR A 224 -14.93 35.40 -9.67
C THR A 224 -15.31 36.20 -8.43
N TYR A 225 -15.91 37.36 -8.63
CA TYR A 225 -16.32 38.28 -7.58
C TYR A 225 -17.81 38.56 -7.64
N THR A 226 -18.47 38.62 -6.49
CA THR A 226 -19.85 39.11 -6.34
C THR A 226 -19.92 40.06 -5.15
N GLY A 227 -20.33 41.30 -5.39
CA GLY A 227 -20.48 42.32 -4.36
C GLY A 227 -21.07 43.61 -4.94
N SER A 228 -21.12 44.66 -4.14
CA SER A 228 -21.70 45.96 -4.52
C SER A 228 -20.75 46.87 -5.29
N GLU A 229 -19.44 46.59 -5.26
CA GLU A 229 -18.43 47.38 -5.95
C GLU A 229 -18.14 46.84 -7.36
N ALA A 230 -17.38 47.60 -8.15
CA ALA A 230 -16.90 47.10 -9.44
C ALA A 230 -15.97 45.89 -9.22
N PRO A 231 -16.00 44.86 -10.10
CA PRO A 231 -15.13 43.70 -9.95
C PRO A 231 -13.65 44.10 -9.93
N PRO A 232 -12.89 43.80 -8.86
CA PRO A 232 -11.54 44.30 -8.68
C PRO A 232 -10.47 43.57 -9.52
N GLY A 233 -10.86 42.51 -10.25
CA GLY A 233 -9.93 41.76 -11.09
C GLY A 233 -8.84 41.01 -10.31
N LYS A 234 -9.13 40.58 -9.07
CA LYS A 234 -8.16 39.88 -8.20
C LYS A 234 -7.51 38.71 -8.95
N PRO A 235 -6.18 38.66 -9.10
CA PRO A 235 -5.52 37.62 -9.89
C PRO A 235 -5.45 36.30 -9.14
N SER A 236 -5.39 35.18 -9.87
CA SER A 236 -5.24 33.83 -9.29
C SER A 236 -3.97 33.68 -8.47
N SER A 237 -2.92 34.43 -8.81
CA SER A 237 -1.64 34.43 -8.09
C SER A 237 -1.75 34.95 -6.66
N HIS A 238 -2.86 35.60 -6.30
CA HIS A 238 -3.14 35.95 -4.91
C HIS A 238 -3.58 34.74 -4.06
N LEU A 239 -3.94 33.59 -4.66
CA LEU A 239 -4.00 32.31 -3.95
C LEU A 239 -2.62 31.65 -4.02
N GLU A 240 -1.90 31.69 -2.91
CA GLU A 240 -0.62 31.02 -2.73
C GLU A 240 -0.82 29.66 -2.07
N TRP A 241 0.03 28.70 -2.45
CA TRP A 241 0.00 27.34 -1.91
C TRP A 241 1.42 26.87 -1.59
N ARG A 242 1.52 25.91 -0.66
CA ARG A 242 2.74 25.14 -0.38
C ARG A 242 2.38 23.77 0.19
N VAL A 243 3.29 22.82 0.09
CA VAL A 243 3.28 21.57 0.86
C VAL A 243 3.93 21.84 2.21
N ASN A 244 3.20 21.67 3.32
CA ASN A 244 3.73 21.88 4.67
C ASN A 244 4.19 20.58 5.35
N ALA A 245 3.66 19.44 4.93
CA ALA A 245 4.10 18.12 5.37
C ALA A 245 3.80 17.07 4.30
N SER A 246 4.53 15.95 4.32
CA SER A 246 4.33 14.84 3.40
C SER A 246 4.63 13.51 4.06
N GLY A 247 3.94 12.46 3.61
CA GLY A 247 4.19 11.10 4.03
C GLY A 247 5.42 10.46 3.36
N PRO A 248 5.81 9.25 3.83
CA PRO A 248 6.84 8.44 3.18
C PRO A 248 6.56 8.26 1.69
N GLY A 249 7.61 8.15 0.87
CA GLY A 249 7.49 7.96 -0.59
C GLY A 249 7.43 9.25 -1.42
N THR A 250 7.24 10.41 -0.78
CA THR A 250 7.44 11.72 -1.44
C THR A 250 8.93 12.02 -1.55
N THR A 251 9.42 12.28 -2.76
CA THR A 251 10.84 12.53 -3.06
C THR A 251 11.17 14.00 -3.21
N ASP A 252 10.19 14.82 -3.59
CA ASP A 252 10.34 16.27 -3.78
C ASP A 252 9.00 16.96 -3.54
N SER A 253 9.00 18.17 -2.98
CA SER A 253 7.79 18.95 -2.73
C SER A 253 8.04 20.46 -2.66
N GLN A 254 7.07 21.24 -3.12
CA GLN A 254 7.14 22.70 -3.09
C GLN A 254 6.78 23.23 -1.70
N THR A 255 7.80 23.55 -0.90
CA THR A 255 7.64 23.98 0.50
C THR A 255 7.51 25.49 0.69
N SER A 256 7.80 26.27 -0.36
CA SER A 256 7.67 27.73 -0.35
C SER A 256 6.35 28.16 -0.97
N TYR A 257 5.72 29.20 -0.39
CA TYR A 257 4.50 29.77 -0.92
C TYR A 257 4.70 30.28 -2.35
N THR A 258 3.87 29.76 -3.26
CA THR A 258 3.87 30.12 -4.68
C THR A 258 2.46 30.48 -5.11
N GLY A 259 2.30 31.61 -5.79
CA GLY A 259 1.00 32.03 -6.33
C GLY A 259 0.53 31.11 -7.45
N LEU A 260 -0.76 30.75 -7.47
CA LEU A 260 -1.34 29.97 -8.55
C LEU A 260 -1.40 30.74 -9.86
N THR A 261 -1.15 30.02 -10.95
CA THR A 261 -1.36 30.52 -12.32
C THR A 261 -2.20 29.52 -13.10
N THR A 262 -2.65 29.93 -14.29
CA THR A 262 -3.29 29.00 -15.23
C THR A 262 -2.32 27.98 -15.83
N ALA A 263 -1.01 28.23 -15.76
CA ALA A 263 0.01 27.23 -16.05
C ALA A 263 0.17 26.25 -14.88
N SER A 264 0.41 24.97 -15.19
CA SER A 264 0.64 23.93 -14.21
C SER A 264 1.98 24.11 -13.48
N HIS A 265 1.93 24.05 -12.15
CA HIS A 265 3.10 24.04 -11.27
C HIS A 265 3.25 22.68 -10.60
N THR A 266 4.50 22.21 -10.44
CA THR A 266 4.76 20.96 -9.71
C THR A 266 4.56 21.17 -8.22
N VAL A 267 3.63 20.42 -7.64
CA VAL A 267 3.35 20.38 -6.20
C VAL A 267 4.34 19.47 -5.49
N ALA A 268 4.47 18.24 -6.00
CA ALA A 268 5.33 17.22 -5.44
C ALA A 268 5.61 16.11 -6.45
N ARG A 269 6.62 15.31 -6.15
CA ARG A 269 6.97 14.06 -6.85
C ARG A 269 7.20 12.96 -5.83
N GLY A 270 7.03 11.72 -6.25
CA GLY A 270 7.32 10.57 -5.41
C GLY A 270 7.51 9.27 -6.17
N ALA A 271 7.94 8.26 -5.44
CA ALA A 271 8.03 6.89 -5.92
C ALA A 271 6.64 6.23 -5.98
N ALA A 272 6.58 5.05 -6.60
CA ALA A 272 5.39 4.20 -6.54
C ALA A 272 5.01 3.91 -5.08
N GLY A 273 3.72 3.81 -4.81
CA GLY A 273 3.20 3.53 -3.48
C GLY A 273 1.70 3.79 -3.39
N SER A 274 1.09 3.25 -2.35
CA SER A 274 -0.33 3.40 -2.04
C SER A 274 -0.53 4.27 -0.80
N GLY A 275 -1.59 5.10 -0.78
CA GLY A 275 -1.93 5.92 0.38
C GLY A 275 -0.90 6.98 0.75
N LEU A 276 -0.05 7.40 -0.21
CA LEU A 276 0.90 8.50 -0.03
C LEU A 276 0.12 9.79 0.24
N TRP A 277 0.67 10.70 1.03
CA TRP A 277 -0.08 11.91 1.41
C TRP A 277 0.78 13.17 1.43
N LEU A 278 0.12 14.30 1.14
CA LEU A 278 0.64 15.66 1.25
C LEU A 278 -0.35 16.49 2.06
N GLU A 279 0.14 17.28 2.98
CA GLU A 279 -0.62 18.39 3.56
C GLU A 279 -0.26 19.67 2.81
N VAL A 280 -1.30 20.37 2.36
CA VAL A 280 -1.20 21.61 1.60
C VAL A 280 -1.75 22.74 2.45
N SER A 281 -0.96 23.79 2.64
CA SER A 281 -1.41 25.06 3.20
C SER A 281 -1.77 26.02 2.08
N LEU A 282 -2.83 26.80 2.29
CA LEU A 282 -3.25 27.84 1.37
C LEU A 282 -3.16 29.20 2.06
N ARG A 283 -2.73 30.20 1.30
CA ARG A 283 -2.63 31.58 1.76
C ARG A 283 -3.22 32.48 0.70
N VAL A 284 -4.13 33.37 1.10
CA VAL A 284 -4.70 34.38 0.21
C VAL A 284 -4.11 35.73 0.53
N ARG A 285 -3.50 36.38 -0.47
CA ARG A 285 -3.06 37.77 -0.36
C ARG A 285 -4.26 38.69 -0.22
N VAL A 286 -4.15 39.65 0.68
CA VAL A 286 -5.21 40.59 1.03
C VAL A 286 -4.63 41.99 0.95
N ASP A 287 -5.30 42.86 0.20
CA ASP A 287 -4.94 44.25 -0.02
C ASP A 287 -6.20 45.05 -0.38
N TYR A 288 -6.15 46.36 -0.18
CA TYR A 288 -7.32 47.22 -0.37
C TYR A 288 -7.67 47.46 -1.85
N ASP A 289 -6.74 47.21 -2.77
CA ASP A 289 -6.96 47.46 -4.20
C ASP A 289 -7.72 46.31 -4.88
N THR A 290 -7.39 45.08 -4.50
CA THR A 290 -7.90 43.86 -5.14
C THR A 290 -8.85 43.05 -4.27
N THR A 291 -9.02 43.42 -3.00
CA THR A 291 -9.83 42.69 -2.02
C THR A 291 -10.92 43.57 -1.42
N VAL A 292 -11.73 44.20 -2.26
CA VAL A 292 -12.90 44.96 -1.83
C VAL A 292 -14.01 44.06 -1.24
N PRO A 293 -14.95 44.60 -0.43
CA PRO A 293 -16.02 43.81 0.17
C PRO A 293 -16.84 43.01 -0.86
N GLY A 294 -17.00 41.71 -0.62
CA GLY A 294 -17.79 40.81 -1.46
C GLY A 294 -17.37 39.35 -1.29
N THR A 295 -17.97 38.48 -2.08
CA THR A 295 -17.67 37.05 -2.13
C THR A 295 -16.74 36.77 -3.30
N TYR A 296 -15.73 35.94 -3.04
CA TYR A 296 -14.73 35.53 -4.02
C TYR A 296 -14.73 34.00 -4.16
N GLU A 297 -14.71 33.50 -5.39
CA GLU A 297 -14.54 32.08 -5.70
C GLU A 297 -13.41 31.94 -6.75
N LEU A 298 -12.52 30.97 -6.53
CA LEU A 298 -11.49 30.55 -7.48
C LEU A 298 -11.48 29.03 -7.49
N ARG A 299 -11.48 28.46 -8.69
CA ARG A 299 -11.31 27.03 -8.91
C ARG A 299 -9.89 26.73 -9.36
N PHE A 300 -9.37 25.61 -8.92
CA PHE A 300 -8.06 25.11 -9.32
C PHE A 300 -8.09 23.59 -9.34
N THR A 301 -7.24 23.02 -10.18
CA THR A 301 -7.23 21.59 -10.47
C THR A 301 -5.88 21.01 -10.11
N TYR A 302 -5.90 19.94 -9.30
CA TYR A 302 -4.76 19.05 -9.15
C TYR A 302 -4.79 17.99 -10.25
N THR A 303 -3.65 17.75 -10.88
CA THR A 303 -3.49 16.66 -11.87
C THR A 303 -2.36 15.75 -11.42
N LEU A 304 -2.68 14.47 -11.24
CA LEU A 304 -1.69 13.43 -11.01
C LEU A 304 -1.21 12.90 -12.36
N THR A 305 0.11 12.86 -12.55
CA THR A 305 0.74 12.36 -13.77
C THR A 305 1.76 11.30 -13.43
N THR A 306 1.92 10.33 -14.32
CA THR A 306 3.01 9.35 -14.30
C THR A 306 3.93 9.64 -15.48
N PRO A 307 5.26 9.52 -15.32
CA PRO A 307 6.21 9.61 -16.43
C PRO A 307 5.92 8.60 -17.54
#